data_AF-A0A5S4FKB2-F1
#
_entry.id   AF-A0A5S4FKB2-F1
#
_cell.length_a   1.000
_cell.length_b   1.000
_cell.length_c   1.000
_cell.angle_alpha   90.00
_cell.angle_beta   90.00
_cell.angle_gamma   90.00
#
_symmetry.space_group_name_H-M   'P 1'
#
loop_
_entity.id
_entity.type
_entity.pdbx_description
1 polymer ?
#
loop_
_entity_poly.entity_id
_entity_poly.type
_entity_poly.pdbx_seq_one_letter_code
_entity_poly.pdbx_strand_id
1 'polypeptide(L)'
;MDQTNYSVVVDEQVVVKWLTPPVPLPHPAPEIFAHLVEAGFNDTAPPYAALTGPVDGRDCLLALVTGYLPEARDGWEWCVDEAEAGTTTFAADLGRLTADLHLALALA
;
A
#
# COMPACT_ATOMS: atom_id res chain seq x y z
N MET A 1 -14.62 -7.15 7.00
CA MET A 1 -13.21 -7.45 6.71
C MET A 1 -12.50 -7.63 8.04
N ASP A 2 -11.99 -8.81 8.35
CA ASP A 2 -11.11 -9.00 9.52
C ASP A 2 -9.73 -8.48 9.14
N GLN A 3 -9.37 -7.31 9.65
CA GLN A 3 -8.02 -6.77 9.46
C GLN A 3 -7.12 -7.30 10.59
N THR A 4 -5.98 -7.88 10.21
CA THR A 4 -4.91 -8.33 11.13
C THR A 4 -3.94 -7.20 11.49
N ASN A 5 -4.36 -5.95 11.30
CA ASN A 5 -3.57 -4.76 11.52
C ASN A 5 -4.44 -3.61 12.03
N TYR A 6 -3.82 -2.68 12.74
CA TYR A 6 -4.39 -1.38 13.05
C TYR A 6 -3.82 -0.35 12.07
N SER A 7 -4.66 0.60 11.64
CA SER A 7 -4.23 1.73 10.82
C SER A 7 -4.36 3.01 11.64
N VAL A 8 -3.28 3.76 11.76
CA VAL A 8 -3.23 5.01 12.53
C VAL A 8 -2.81 6.14 11.59
N VAL A 9 -3.63 7.19 11.49
CA VAL A 9 -3.26 8.42 10.77
C VAL A 9 -2.50 9.33 11.75
N VAL A 10 -1.36 9.84 11.31
CA VAL A 10 -0.53 10.77 12.11
C VAL A 10 -0.44 12.10 11.38
N ASP A 11 -0.95 13.15 12.02
CA ASP A 11 -0.89 14.55 11.55
C ASP A 11 -1.43 14.78 10.13
N GLU A 12 -2.33 13.92 9.66
CA GLU A 12 -2.80 13.92 8.26
C GLU A 12 -1.65 13.89 7.23
N GLN A 13 -0.48 13.39 7.62
CA GLN A 13 0.70 13.28 6.74
C GLN A 13 0.96 11.84 6.35
N VAL A 14 0.80 10.91 7.29
CA VAL A 14 1.13 9.49 7.08
C VAL A 14 0.09 8.57 7.69
N VAL A 15 0.02 7.35 7.13
CA VAL A 15 -0.73 6.23 7.69
C VAL A 15 0.26 5.18 8.15
N VAL A 16 0.16 4.79 9.42
CA VAL A 16 0.92 3.70 10.02
C VAL A 16 0.04 2.46 10.07
N LYS A 17 0.37 1.46 9.26
CA LYS A 17 -0.20 0.13 9.30
C LYS A 17 0.58 -0.72 10.31
N TRP A 18 0.10 -0.77 11.55
CA TRP A 18 0.67 -1.59 12.62
C TRP A 18 0.17 -3.03 12.53
N LEU A 19 1.08 -3.98 12.35
CA LEU A 19 0.80 -5.41 12.23
C LEU A 19 0.60 -6.06 13.61
N THR A 20 -0.52 -6.75 13.82
CA THR A 20 -0.84 -7.43 15.08
C THR A 20 -1.44 -8.82 14.82
N PRO A 21 -0.65 -9.90 14.98
CA PRO A 21 0.70 -9.93 15.54
C PRO A 21 1.77 -9.37 14.57
N PRO A 22 2.95 -8.98 15.09
CA PRO A 22 4.13 -8.69 14.26
C PRO A 22 4.47 -9.86 13.33
N VAL A 23 5.01 -9.56 12.15
CA VAL A 23 5.29 -10.57 11.13
C VAL A 23 6.78 -10.86 11.06
N PRO A 24 7.25 -12.11 11.21
CA PRO A 24 8.67 -12.44 11.11
C PRO A 24 9.29 -12.00 9.77
N LEU A 25 10.55 -11.56 9.81
CA LEU A 25 11.33 -11.34 8.60
C LEU A 25 11.89 -12.67 8.05
N PRO A 26 12.16 -12.78 6.72
CA PRO A 26 11.97 -11.75 5.70
C PRO A 26 10.49 -11.54 5.34
N HIS A 27 10.12 -10.29 5.08
CA HIS A 27 8.81 -9.91 4.58
C HIS A 27 8.99 -9.20 3.23
N PRO A 28 8.19 -9.51 2.20
CA PRO A 28 8.43 -9.00 0.85
C PRO A 28 8.12 -7.50 0.70
N ALA A 29 7.21 -6.95 1.50
CA ALA A 29 6.76 -5.56 1.29
C ALA A 29 7.91 -4.53 1.31
N PRO A 30 8.81 -4.47 2.31
CA PRO A 30 9.92 -3.53 2.30
C PRO A 30 10.75 -3.55 1.00
N GLU A 31 11.07 -4.73 0.49
CA GLU A 31 11.84 -4.89 -0.75
C GLU A 31 11.03 -4.47 -1.98
N ILE A 32 9.75 -4.86 -2.06
CA ILE A 32 8.86 -4.48 -3.17
C ILE A 32 8.71 -2.97 -3.28
N PHE A 33 8.46 -2.29 -2.16
CA PHE A 33 8.26 -0.84 -2.19
C PHE A 33 9.56 -0.08 -2.47
N ALA A 34 10.70 -0.53 -1.93
CA ALA A 34 12.00 0.03 -2.29
C ALA A 34 12.25 -0.08 -3.79
N HIS A 35 11.97 -1.25 -4.36
CA HIS A 35 12.10 -1.49 -5.80
C HIS A 35 11.17 -0.59 -6.64
N LEU A 36 9.90 -0.44 -6.26
CA LEU A 36 8.97 0.45 -6.97
C LEU A 36 9.44 1.90 -6.98
N VAL A 37 9.99 2.38 -5.86
CA VAL A 37 10.58 3.73 -5.76
C VAL A 37 11.79 3.86 -6.68
N GLU A 38 12.69 2.87 -6.68
CA GLU A 38 13.87 2.84 -7.56
C GLU A 38 13.51 2.78 -9.05
N ALA A 39 12.46 2.04 -9.40
CA ALA A 39 11.92 1.95 -10.75
C ALA A 39 11.15 3.23 -11.19
N GLY A 40 10.99 4.21 -10.29
CA GLY A 40 10.31 5.48 -10.56
C GLY A 40 8.78 5.38 -10.59
N PHE A 41 8.20 4.33 -10.01
CA PHE A 41 6.75 4.19 -9.89
C PHE A 41 6.22 5.06 -8.74
N ASN A 42 5.59 6.18 -9.09
CA ASN A 42 5.14 7.21 -8.13
C ASN A 42 3.64 7.14 -7.80
N ASP A 43 2.90 6.16 -8.33
CA ASP A 43 1.46 6.01 -8.07
C ASP A 43 1.17 5.22 -6.78
N THR A 44 2.19 4.97 -5.94
CA THR A 44 2.00 4.58 -4.53
C THR A 44 2.21 5.80 -3.64
N ALA A 45 1.46 5.92 -2.53
CA ALA A 45 1.50 7.10 -1.66
C ALA A 45 2.84 7.23 -0.90
N PRO A 46 3.75 8.15 -1.28
CA PRO A 46 4.98 8.40 -0.53
C PRO A 46 4.70 9.25 0.72
N PRO A 47 5.53 9.18 1.78
CA PRO A 47 6.74 8.37 1.92
C PRO A 47 6.42 6.90 2.20
N TYR A 48 7.29 5.98 1.77
CA TYR A 48 7.25 4.58 2.22
C TYR A 48 8.35 4.31 3.25
N ALA A 49 7.99 3.75 4.40
CA ALA A 49 8.96 3.27 5.38
C ALA A 49 8.49 1.98 6.06
N ALA A 50 9.44 1.16 6.51
CA ALA A 50 9.19 -0.03 7.29
C ALA A 50 9.80 0.11 8.69
N LEU A 51 9.04 -0.23 9.72
CA LEU A 51 9.54 -0.33 11.09
C LEU A 51 9.76 -1.81 11.42
N THR A 52 11.01 -2.17 11.69
CA THR A 52 11.42 -3.52 12.08
C THR A 52 11.98 -3.53 13.50
N GLY A 53 11.88 -4.65 14.19
CA GLY A 53 12.49 -4.82 15.50
C GLY A 53 12.37 -6.25 16.04
N PRO A 54 13.13 -6.58 17.10
CA PRO A 54 13.10 -7.91 17.69
C PRO A 54 11.82 -8.15 18.49
N VAL A 55 11.19 -9.31 18.28
CA VAL A 55 10.06 -9.84 19.05
C VAL A 55 10.40 -11.29 19.41
N ASP A 56 10.44 -11.60 20.71
CA ASP A 56 10.81 -12.93 21.23
C ASP A 56 12.11 -13.50 20.60
N GLY A 57 13.11 -12.62 20.43
CA GLY A 57 14.43 -12.98 19.90
C GLY A 57 14.49 -13.17 18.38
N ARG A 58 13.44 -12.82 17.64
CA ARG A 58 13.41 -12.84 16.17
C ARG A 58 13.12 -11.45 15.61
N ASP A 59 13.80 -11.07 14.54
CA ASP A 59 13.49 -9.82 13.84
C ASP A 59 12.15 -9.94 13.11
N CYS A 60 11.28 -8.96 13.34
CA CYS A 60 9.95 -8.88 12.79
C CYS A 60 9.69 -7.52 12.15
N LEU A 61 8.84 -7.51 11.12
CA LEU A 61 8.16 -6.33 10.64
C LEU A 61 7.04 -5.96 11.64
N LEU A 62 7.13 -4.75 12.18
CA LEU A 62 6.19 -4.23 13.18
C LEU A 62 5.12 -3.35 12.53
N ALA A 63 5.54 -2.48 11.59
CA ALA A 63 4.64 -1.59 10.89
C ALA A 63 5.15 -1.20 9.51
N LEU A 64 4.21 -0.78 8.66
CA LEU A 64 4.47 -0.10 7.39
C LEU A 64 3.91 1.32 7.46
N VAL A 65 4.63 2.28 6.90
CA VAL A 65 4.22 3.69 6.86
C VAL A 65 4.10 4.11 5.40
N THR A 66 2.98 4.73 5.05
CA THR A 66 2.72 5.34 3.74
C THR A 66 2.27 6.78 3.89
N GLY A 67 2.28 7.57 2.82
CA GLY A 67 1.61 8.87 2.80
C GLY A 67 0.11 8.76 3.11
N TYR A 68 -0.44 9.75 3.79
CA TYR A 68 -1.89 9.92 3.95
C TYR A 68 -2.47 10.68 2.76
N LEU A 69 -3.63 10.23 2.27
CA LEU A 69 -4.35 10.83 1.16
C LEU A 69 -5.73 11.30 1.67
N PRO A 70 -5.91 12.58 2.03
CA PRO A 70 -7.09 13.09 2.73
C PRO A 70 -8.43 12.86 2.01
N GLU A 71 -8.39 12.77 0.68
CA GLU A 71 -9.58 12.66 -0.18
C GLU A 71 -9.66 11.29 -0.88
N ALA A 72 -8.79 10.34 -0.53
CA ALA A 72 -8.83 9.01 -1.12
C ALA A 72 -10.11 8.29 -0.67
N ARG A 73 -10.88 7.82 -1.65
CA ARG A 73 -12.02 6.94 -1.45
C ARG A 73 -11.59 5.49 -1.58
N ASP A 74 -12.29 4.59 -0.89
CA ASP A 74 -12.08 3.16 -1.07
C ASP A 74 -12.37 2.73 -2.50
N GLY A 75 -11.42 1.99 -3.08
CA GLY A 75 -11.43 1.53 -4.47
C GLY A 75 -12.71 0.83 -4.89
N TRP A 76 -13.25 0.01 -4.00
CA TRP A 76 -14.42 -0.80 -4.26
C TRP A 76 -15.68 0.06 -4.25
N GLU A 77 -15.85 0.90 -3.23
CA GLU A 77 -17.03 1.75 -3.08
C GLU A 77 -17.28 2.62 -4.31
N TRP A 78 -16.27 3.37 -4.77
CA TRP A 78 -16.46 4.26 -5.92
C TRP A 78 -16.62 3.51 -7.25
N CYS A 79 -15.99 2.35 -7.41
CA CYS A 79 -16.16 1.51 -8.61
C CYS A 79 -17.57 0.92 -8.68
N VAL A 80 -18.16 0.54 -7.53
CA VAL A 80 -19.56 0.08 -7.45
C VAL A 80 -20.51 1.23 -7.80
N ASP A 81 -20.31 2.42 -7.25
CA ASP A 81 -21.13 3.60 -7.56
C ASP A 81 -21.16 3.89 -9.08
N GLU A 82 -20.01 3.90 -9.74
CA GLU A 82 -19.88 4.12 -11.18
C GLU A 82 -20.57 3.00 -11.99
N ALA A 83 -20.37 1.75 -11.60
CA ALA A 83 -21.00 0.61 -12.25
C ALA A 83 -22.53 0.65 -12.13
N GLU A 84 -23.08 1.01 -10.96
CA GLU A 84 -24.51 1.20 -10.75
C GLU A 84 -25.06 2.38 -11.58
N ALA A 85 -24.26 3.43 -11.79
CA ALA A 85 -24.58 4.53 -12.70
C ALA A 85 -24.45 4.15 -14.20
N GLY A 86 -24.04 2.92 -14.50
CA GLY A 86 -23.92 2.39 -15.86
C GLY A 86 -22.64 2.79 -16.60
N THR A 87 -21.60 3.20 -15.87
CA THR A 87 -20.32 3.63 -16.43
C THR A 87 -19.17 2.76 -15.91
N THR A 88 -18.19 2.52 -16.79
CA THR A 88 -16.95 1.80 -16.48
C THR A 88 -15.73 2.53 -17.07
N THR A 89 -15.86 3.83 -17.31
CA THR A 89 -14.79 4.66 -17.91
C THR A 89 -13.48 4.57 -17.12
N PHE A 90 -13.60 4.41 -15.80
CA PHE A 90 -12.48 4.22 -14.90
C PHE A 90 -11.64 2.96 -15.14
N ALA A 91 -12.23 1.93 -15.75
CA ALA A 91 -11.59 0.64 -15.92
C ALA A 91 -10.35 0.72 -16.82
N ALA A 92 -10.37 1.62 -17.81
CA ALA A 92 -9.23 1.84 -18.69
C ALA A 92 -8.04 2.45 -17.93
N ASP A 93 -8.28 3.47 -17.12
CA ASP A 93 -7.24 4.13 -16.32
C ASP A 93 -6.70 3.20 -15.23
N LEU A 94 -7.57 2.46 -14.53
CA LEU A 94 -7.15 1.46 -13.56
C LEU A 94 -6.33 0.34 -14.21
N GLY A 95 -6.72 -0.09 -15.42
CA GLY A 95 -6.00 -1.08 -16.21
C GLY A 95 -4.61 -0.60 -16.60
N ARG A 96 -4.48 0.65 -17.05
CA ARG A 96 -3.19 1.28 -17.36
C ARG A 96 -2.32 1.38 -16.11
N LEU A 97 -2.85 1.90 -15.01
CA LEU A 97 -2.14 2.00 -13.72
C LEU A 97 -1.62 0.63 -13.25
N THR A 98 -2.44 -0.40 -13.38
CA THR A 98 -2.07 -1.78 -13.02
C THR A 98 -0.97 -2.33 -13.94
N ALA A 99 -1.03 -2.02 -15.24
CA ALA A 99 0.02 -2.41 -16.19
C ALA A 99 1.34 -1.70 -15.88
N ASP A 100 1.29 -0.40 -15.59
CA ASP A 100 2.46 0.40 -15.22
C ASP A 100 3.11 -0.14 -13.92
N LEU A 101 2.31 -0.52 -12.93
CA LEU A 101 2.78 -1.20 -11.71
C LEU A 101 3.49 -2.52 -12.03
N HIS A 102 2.87 -3.38 -12.85
CA HIS A 102 3.47 -4.67 -13.20
C HIS A 102 4.76 -4.52 -14.01
N LEU A 103 4.84 -3.54 -14.90
CA LEU A 103 6.05 -3.22 -15.64
C LEU A 103 7.15 -2.75 -14.69
N ALA A 104 6.83 -1.86 -13.74
CA ALA A 104 7.79 -1.43 -12.73
C ALA A 104 8.33 -2.60 -11.91
N LEU A 105 7.48 -3.52 -11.47
CA LEU A 105 7.88 -4.74 -10.75
C LEU A 105 8.74 -5.71 -11.58
N ALA A 106 8.69 -5.64 -12.91
CA ALA A 106 9.43 -6.51 -13.81
C ALA A 106 10.81 -5.96 -14.21
N LEU A 107 11.09 -4.68 -13.93
CA LEU A 107 12.35 -4.01 -14.27
C LEU A 107 13.43 -4.35 -13.24
N ALA A 108 13.98 -5.57 -13.30
CA ALA A 108 15.14 -6.00 -12.50
C ALA A 108 16.48 -5.69 -13.18
#